data_AF-A0A925HER2-F1
#
_entry.id   AF-A0A925HER2-F1
#
_cell.length_a   1.000
_cell.length_b   1.000
_cell.length_c   1.000
_cell.angle_alpha   90.00
_cell.angle_beta   90.00
_cell.angle_gamma   90.00
#
_symmetry.space_group_name_H-M   'P 1'
#
loop_
_entity.id
_entity.type
_entity.pdbx_description
1 polymer ?
#
loop_
_entity_poly.entity_id
_entity_poly.type
_entity_poly.pdbx_seq_one_letter_code
_entity_poly.pdbx_strand_id
1 'polypeptide(L)'
;MGETIELTDVVLRIIGAFYAFGGLVATRAGLMSQLIDQAIAAIALKKPTRTETAQNVWLIATAALVLIGGVLLLAGLQLAVWVFVASSLGQAAYIYYVAPRFFDRDDESGGGRRATTNAFVIYLASTAFILWAAYRGRLVTLDESSTPALIAVGAALLLYAGYLARALWWSPRKGSGSAGGLLGAMPDDEPGLPPHESKRIKVMADYRCDPLWALDEDRYGCFAPEMIDLSPALTADLNAWAVDYDTSFDADDPVVSQWSKEQHQAHALQGRQLAVRLKRERPDLMVYVMDTDIGVVEVHADEI
;
A
#
# COMPACT_ATOMS: atom_id res chain seq x y z
N MET A 1 -4.14 20.43 -43.49
CA MET A 1 -4.27 18.98 -43.73
C MET A 1 -4.63 18.35 -42.40
N GLY A 2 -5.89 17.93 -42.23
CA GLY A 2 -6.29 17.21 -41.03
C GLY A 2 -5.67 15.83 -41.07
N GLU A 3 -4.77 15.55 -40.13
CA GLU A 3 -4.18 14.23 -39.95
C GLU A 3 -5.33 13.26 -39.63
N THR A 4 -5.67 12.39 -40.57
CA THR A 4 -6.69 11.36 -40.35
C THR A 4 -6.13 10.42 -39.29
N ILE A 5 -6.63 10.54 -38.06
CA ILE A 5 -6.29 9.62 -36.99
C ILE A 5 -6.76 8.24 -37.43
N GLU A 6 -5.80 7.39 -37.76
CA GLU A 6 -6.06 6.03 -38.18
C GLU A 6 -6.54 5.20 -36.99
N LEU A 7 -7.56 4.38 -37.18
CA LEU A 7 -8.16 3.55 -36.13
C LEU A 7 -7.10 2.72 -35.39
N THR A 8 -6.09 2.22 -36.11
CA THR A 8 -4.97 1.46 -35.55
C THR A 8 -4.25 2.23 -34.45
N ASP A 9 -3.98 3.52 -34.67
CA ASP A 9 -3.21 4.35 -33.74
C ASP A 9 -4.04 4.66 -32.48
N VAL A 10 -5.37 4.82 -32.65
CA VAL A 10 -6.30 4.94 -31.52
C VAL A 10 -6.30 3.67 -30.68
N VAL A 11 -6.40 2.50 -31.32
CA VAL A 11 -6.40 1.21 -30.62
C VAL A 11 -5.09 0.98 -29.87
N LEU A 12 -3.94 1.30 -30.48
CA LEU A 12 -2.63 1.20 -29.79
C LEU A 12 -2.57 2.10 -28.55
N ARG A 13 -3.08 3.33 -28.63
CA ARG A 13 -3.13 4.25 -27.48
C ARG A 13 -4.07 3.74 -26.38
N ILE A 14 -5.23 3.18 -26.74
CA ILE A 14 -6.16 2.58 -25.77
C ILE A 14 -5.49 1.39 -25.06
N ILE A 15 -4.82 0.51 -25.81
CA ILE A 15 -4.05 -0.62 -25.25
C ILE A 15 -2.94 -0.09 -24.33
N GLY A 16 -2.20 0.93 -24.76
CA GLY A 16 -1.15 1.56 -23.96
C GLY A 16 -1.68 2.14 -22.66
N ALA A 17 -2.79 2.89 -22.71
CA ALA A 17 -3.46 3.45 -21.54
C ALA A 17 -3.95 2.36 -20.59
N PHE A 18 -4.56 1.29 -21.12
CA PHE A 18 -5.04 0.16 -20.34
C PHE A 18 -3.90 -0.51 -19.56
N TYR A 19 -2.78 -0.81 -20.22
CA TYR A 19 -1.65 -1.46 -19.55
C TYR A 19 -0.85 -0.52 -18.64
N ALA A 20 -0.75 0.77 -18.97
CA ALA A 20 -0.17 1.76 -18.07
C ALA A 20 -0.98 1.86 -16.77
N PHE A 21 -2.30 1.97 -16.88
CA PHE A 21 -3.21 2.01 -15.74
C PHE A 21 -3.21 0.69 -14.96
N GLY A 22 -3.33 -0.45 -15.65
CA GLY A 22 -3.32 -1.77 -15.02
C GLY A 22 -2.02 -2.04 -14.26
N GLY A 23 -0.87 -1.67 -14.83
CA GLY A 23 0.42 -1.77 -14.15
C GLY A 23 0.50 -0.88 -12.91
N LEU A 24 -0.06 0.34 -12.95
CA LEU A 24 -0.10 1.25 -11.78
C LEU A 24 -0.96 0.68 -10.66
N VAL A 25 -2.16 0.19 -10.99
CA VAL A 25 -3.09 -0.40 -10.03
C VAL A 25 -2.51 -1.68 -9.43
N ALA A 26 -1.93 -2.56 -10.25
CA ALA A 26 -1.30 -3.80 -9.78
C ALA A 26 -0.09 -3.51 -8.88
N THR A 27 0.72 -2.51 -9.21
CA THR A 27 1.83 -2.07 -8.38
C THR A 27 1.34 -1.56 -7.02
N ARG A 28 0.32 -0.70 -7.02
CA ARG A 28 -0.28 -0.19 -5.79
C ARG A 28 -0.84 -1.33 -4.93
N ALA A 29 -1.54 -2.29 -5.55
CA ALA A 29 -2.07 -3.46 -4.85
C ALA A 29 -0.96 -4.31 -4.25
N GLY A 30 0.13 -4.56 -4.99
CA GLY A 30 1.29 -5.31 -4.51
C GLY A 30 2.01 -4.61 -3.34
N LEU A 31 2.18 -3.29 -3.41
CA LEU A 31 2.74 -2.50 -2.32
C LEU A 31 1.84 -2.53 -1.07
N MET A 32 0.51 -2.40 -1.22
CA MET A 32 -0.43 -2.50 -0.10
C MET A 32 -0.42 -3.89 0.53
N SER A 33 -0.35 -4.96 -0.28
CA SER A 33 -0.21 -6.33 0.22
C SER A 33 1.07 -6.48 1.04
N GLN A 34 2.19 -5.95 0.57
CA GLN A 34 3.45 -5.98 1.32
C GLN A 34 3.34 -5.26 2.67
N LEU A 35 2.66 -4.11 2.72
CA LEU A 35 2.47 -3.38 3.98
C LEU A 35 1.62 -4.20 4.97
N ILE A 36 0.55 -4.82 4.49
CA ILE A 36 -0.32 -5.68 5.31
C ILE A 36 0.46 -6.92 5.79
N ASP A 37 1.20 -7.59 4.91
CA ASP A 37 2.01 -8.76 5.25
C ASP A 37 3.08 -8.40 6.30
N GLN A 38 3.69 -7.22 6.19
CA GLN A 38 4.66 -6.72 7.16
C GLN A 38 4.00 -6.38 8.50
N ALA A 39 2.80 -5.80 8.49
CA ALA A 39 2.04 -5.54 9.71
C ALA A 39 1.66 -6.85 10.42
N ILE A 40 1.17 -7.84 9.67
CA ILE A 40 0.86 -9.18 10.20
C ILE A 40 2.12 -9.85 10.74
N ALA A 41 3.23 -9.83 10.00
CA ALA A 41 4.50 -10.40 10.43
C ALA A 41 5.06 -9.74 11.70
N ALA A 42 4.86 -8.42 11.84
CA ALA A 42 5.24 -7.67 13.04
C ALA A 42 4.41 -8.09 14.26
N ILE A 43 3.10 -8.26 14.10
CA ILE A 43 2.19 -8.73 15.16
C ILE A 43 2.47 -10.19 15.50
N ALA A 44 2.66 -11.05 14.50
CA ALA A 44 2.86 -12.48 14.67
C ALA A 44 4.30 -12.87 15.08
N LEU A 45 5.22 -11.91 15.23
CA LEU A 45 6.66 -12.15 15.50
C LEU A 45 7.33 -13.15 14.55
N LYS A 46 6.74 -13.37 13.37
CA LYS A 46 7.17 -14.38 12.40
C LYS A 46 7.78 -13.67 11.21
N LYS A 47 9.05 -13.98 10.89
CA LYS A 47 9.69 -13.40 9.70
C LYS A 47 8.98 -13.90 8.44
N PRO A 48 8.65 -13.01 7.49
CA PRO A 48 8.10 -13.43 6.20
C PRO A 48 9.09 -14.39 5.53
N THR A 49 8.57 -15.43 4.89
CA THR A 49 9.41 -16.44 4.25
C THR A 49 10.12 -15.83 3.03
N ARG A 50 11.32 -16.33 2.72
CA ARG A 50 12.09 -15.84 1.55
C ARG A 50 11.32 -16.02 0.24
N THR A 51 10.44 -17.02 0.18
CA THR A 51 9.55 -17.32 -0.95
C THR A 51 8.48 -16.25 -1.12
N GLU A 52 7.78 -15.84 -0.05
CA GLU A 52 6.76 -14.78 -0.10
C GLU A 52 7.36 -13.44 -0.50
N THR A 53 8.54 -13.11 0.03
CA THR A 53 9.24 -11.85 -0.33
C THR A 53 9.64 -11.85 -1.81
N ALA A 54 10.17 -12.97 -2.32
CA ALA A 54 10.55 -13.10 -3.72
C ALA A 54 9.33 -13.02 -4.66
N GLN A 55 8.20 -13.61 -4.26
CA GLN A 55 6.94 -13.53 -5.00
C GLN A 55 6.43 -12.10 -5.08
N ASN A 56 6.40 -11.37 -3.96
CA ASN A 56 5.94 -9.99 -3.92
C ASN A 56 6.85 -9.06 -4.75
N VAL A 57 8.18 -9.23 -4.68
CA VAL A 57 9.13 -8.49 -5.52
C VAL A 57 8.89 -8.78 -7.00
N TRP A 58 8.66 -10.05 -7.35
CA TRP A 58 8.36 -10.45 -8.72
C TRP A 58 7.06 -9.81 -9.25
N LEU A 59 6.00 -9.80 -8.44
CA LEU A 59 4.71 -9.20 -8.82
C LEU A 59 4.83 -7.69 -9.05
N ILE A 60 5.56 -6.97 -8.19
CA ILE A 60 5.82 -5.54 -8.36
C ILE A 60 6.69 -5.28 -9.60
N ALA A 61 7.73 -6.08 -9.81
CA ALA A 61 8.61 -5.94 -10.97
C ALA A 61 7.86 -6.18 -12.29
N THR A 62 7.00 -7.19 -12.34
CA THR A 62 6.18 -7.49 -13.53
C THR A 62 5.12 -6.41 -13.77
N ALA A 63 4.46 -5.89 -12.72
CA ALA A 63 3.54 -4.77 -12.83
C ALA A 63 4.22 -3.49 -13.33
N ALA A 64 5.43 -3.20 -12.84
CA ALA A 64 6.25 -2.08 -13.31
C ALA A 64 6.61 -2.23 -14.80
N LEU A 65 7.00 -3.43 -15.23
CA LEU A 65 7.32 -3.69 -16.63
C LEU A 65 6.11 -3.49 -17.55
N VAL A 66 4.92 -3.94 -17.12
CA VAL A 66 3.65 -3.72 -17.85
C VAL A 66 3.32 -2.22 -17.94
N LEU A 67 3.52 -1.46 -16.86
CA LEU A 67 3.32 -0.01 -16.88
C LEU A 67 4.26 0.68 -17.85
N ILE A 68 5.55 0.37 -17.81
CA ILE A 68 6.57 0.94 -18.69
C ILE A 68 6.18 0.67 -20.15
N GLY A 69 5.78 -0.58 -20.46
CA GLY A 69 5.31 -0.94 -21.79
C GLY A 69 4.09 -0.13 -22.22
N GLY A 70 3.11 0.04 -21.34
CA GLY A 70 1.92 0.83 -21.58
C GLY A 70 2.21 2.32 -21.86
N VAL A 71 3.08 2.95 -21.06
CA VAL A 71 3.49 4.35 -21.23
C VAL A 71 4.22 4.56 -22.55
N LEU A 72 5.15 3.67 -22.90
CA LEU A 72 5.86 3.73 -24.18
C LEU A 72 4.90 3.56 -25.37
N LEU A 73 3.94 2.64 -25.26
CA LEU A 73 2.96 2.38 -26.31
C LEU A 73 1.97 3.54 -26.47
N LEU A 74 1.58 4.17 -25.37
CA LEU A 74 0.72 5.36 -25.37
C LEU A 74 1.37 6.53 -26.14
N ALA A 75 2.71 6.63 -26.06
CA ALA A 75 3.51 7.58 -26.83
C ALA A 75 3.82 7.11 -28.27
N GLY A 76 3.38 5.92 -28.68
CA GLY A 76 3.62 5.36 -30.01
C GLY A 76 5.06 4.88 -30.25
N LEU A 77 5.84 4.66 -29.19
CA LEU A 77 7.25 4.29 -29.30
C LEU A 77 7.43 2.80 -29.60
N GLN A 78 8.33 2.50 -30.55
CA GLN A 78 8.68 1.13 -30.92
C GLN A 78 9.34 0.36 -29.77
N LEU A 79 9.95 1.05 -28.81
CA LEU A 79 10.53 0.44 -27.61
C LEU A 79 9.50 -0.37 -26.81
N ALA A 80 8.21 -0.03 -26.91
CA ALA A 80 7.13 -0.78 -26.29
C ALA A 80 7.14 -2.26 -26.72
N VAL A 81 7.45 -2.56 -27.98
CA VAL A 81 7.50 -3.93 -28.52
C VAL A 81 8.41 -4.81 -27.67
N TRP A 82 9.61 -4.33 -27.39
CA TRP A 82 10.61 -5.07 -26.62
C TRP A 82 10.14 -5.32 -25.18
N VAL A 83 9.51 -4.33 -24.57
CA VAL A 83 8.97 -4.44 -23.21
C VAL A 83 7.83 -5.45 -23.13
N PHE A 84 6.88 -5.42 -24.09
CA PHE A 84 5.77 -6.38 -24.14
C PHE A 84 6.24 -7.81 -24.42
N VAL A 85 7.23 -7.99 -25.29
CA VAL A 85 7.84 -9.31 -25.55
C VAL A 85 8.56 -9.82 -24.30
N ALA A 86 9.40 -9.00 -23.67
CA ALA A 86 10.11 -9.37 -22.45
C ALA A 86 9.14 -9.73 -21.31
N SER A 87 8.07 -8.94 -21.14
CA SER A 87 7.01 -9.20 -20.17
C SER A 87 6.27 -10.51 -20.47
N SER A 88 5.93 -10.77 -21.73
CA SER A 88 5.26 -12.01 -22.15
C SER A 88 6.12 -13.24 -21.84
N LEU A 89 7.42 -13.17 -22.11
CA LEU A 89 8.37 -14.24 -21.79
C LEU A 89 8.51 -14.43 -20.27
N GLY A 90 8.59 -13.34 -19.51
CA GLY A 90 8.64 -13.39 -18.04
C GLY A 90 7.39 -14.03 -17.44
N GLN A 91 6.20 -13.64 -17.91
CA GLN A 91 4.93 -14.23 -17.48
C GLN A 91 4.82 -15.72 -17.85
N ALA A 92 5.25 -16.09 -19.06
CA ALA A 92 5.31 -17.50 -19.46
C ALA A 92 6.25 -18.31 -18.56
N ALA A 93 7.45 -17.82 -18.30
CA ALA A 93 8.39 -18.47 -17.38
C ALA A 93 7.81 -18.59 -15.97
N TYR A 94 7.11 -17.56 -15.49
CA TYR A 94 6.46 -17.60 -14.19
C TYR A 94 5.36 -18.68 -14.12
N ILE A 95 4.39 -18.65 -15.04
CA ILE A 95 3.23 -19.56 -15.02
C ILE A 95 3.63 -21.01 -15.24
N TYR A 96 4.56 -21.28 -16.17
CA TYR A 96 4.90 -22.66 -16.55
C TYR A 96 6.04 -23.27 -15.74
N TYR A 97 6.90 -22.46 -15.14
CA TYR A 97 8.11 -22.97 -14.47
C TYR A 97 8.20 -22.55 -12.99
N VAL A 98 8.04 -21.27 -12.69
CA VAL A 98 8.27 -20.77 -11.33
C VAL A 98 7.10 -21.09 -10.39
N ALA A 99 5.87 -20.72 -10.77
CA ALA A 99 4.67 -20.90 -9.95
C ALA A 99 4.42 -22.37 -9.59
N PRO A 100 4.43 -23.34 -10.52
CA PRO A 100 4.17 -24.74 -10.19
C PRO A 100 5.24 -25.37 -9.30
N ARG A 101 6.47 -24.84 -9.31
CA ARG A 101 7.62 -25.45 -8.64
C ARG A 101 7.88 -24.85 -7.25
N PHE A 102 7.53 -23.57 -7.06
CA PHE A 102 7.87 -22.82 -5.86
C PHE A 102 6.68 -22.23 -5.10
N PHE A 103 5.55 -21.96 -5.75
CA PHE A 103 4.44 -21.21 -5.13
C PHE A 103 3.15 -22.04 -4.97
N ASP A 104 2.79 -22.89 -5.93
CA ASP A 104 1.51 -23.64 -5.93
C ASP A 104 1.55 -24.98 -5.15
N ARG A 105 2.32 -25.10 -4.06
CA ARG A 105 2.46 -26.41 -3.37
C ARG A 105 1.22 -26.82 -2.56
N ASP A 106 0.37 -25.87 -2.16
CA ASP A 106 -0.77 -26.10 -1.25
C ASP A 106 -2.12 -25.58 -1.80
N ASP A 107 -2.20 -25.20 -3.09
CA ASP A 107 -3.42 -24.59 -3.65
C ASP A 107 -4.40 -25.67 -4.15
N GLU A 108 -5.31 -26.11 -3.28
CA GLU A 108 -6.33 -27.14 -3.57
C GLU A 108 -7.43 -26.67 -4.56
N SER A 109 -7.51 -25.38 -4.89
CA SER A 109 -8.61 -24.82 -5.70
C SER A 109 -8.14 -24.31 -7.08
N GLY A 110 -8.38 -25.08 -8.14
CA GLY A 110 -7.95 -24.77 -9.51
C GLY A 110 -8.58 -23.52 -10.20
N GLY A 111 -9.29 -22.66 -9.45
CA GLY A 111 -9.98 -21.46 -9.96
C GLY A 111 -9.04 -20.32 -10.32
N GLY A 112 -8.02 -20.05 -9.50
CA GLY A 112 -7.04 -18.97 -9.73
C GLY A 112 -6.25 -19.15 -11.02
N ARG A 113 -5.83 -20.39 -11.33
CA ARG A 113 -5.05 -20.71 -12.55
C ARG A 113 -5.78 -20.38 -13.84
N ARG A 114 -7.10 -20.58 -13.91
CA ARG A 114 -7.87 -20.26 -15.13
C ARG A 114 -7.94 -18.76 -15.38
N ALA A 115 -8.13 -17.95 -14.33
CA ALA A 115 -8.15 -16.49 -14.45
C ALA A 115 -6.79 -15.94 -14.93
N THR A 116 -5.68 -16.39 -14.32
CA THR A 116 -4.33 -15.96 -14.69
C THR A 116 -3.95 -16.39 -16.12
N THR A 117 -4.35 -17.60 -16.52
CA THR A 117 -4.13 -18.08 -17.89
C THR A 117 -4.92 -17.26 -18.91
N ASN A 118 -6.19 -16.95 -18.62
CA ASN A 118 -7.01 -16.13 -19.52
C ASN A 118 -6.43 -14.71 -19.68
N ALA A 119 -5.98 -14.10 -18.59
CA ALA A 119 -5.31 -12.80 -18.62
C ALA A 119 -4.04 -12.84 -19.47
N PHE A 120 -3.23 -13.90 -19.34
CA PHE A 120 -2.03 -14.10 -20.16
C PHE A 120 -2.34 -14.25 -21.65
N VAL A 121 -3.42 -14.95 -22.02
CA VAL A 121 -3.85 -15.07 -23.42
C VAL A 121 -4.25 -13.72 -24.01
N ILE A 122 -4.99 -12.89 -23.26
CA ILE A 122 -5.36 -11.52 -23.68
C ILE A 122 -4.09 -10.66 -23.83
N TYR A 123 -3.14 -10.81 -22.92
CA TYR A 123 -1.86 -10.12 -22.99
C TYR A 123 -1.08 -10.52 -24.25
N LEU A 124 -0.99 -11.82 -24.56
CA LEU A 124 -0.35 -12.31 -25.78
C LEU A 124 -1.01 -11.82 -27.06
N ALA A 125 -2.34 -11.79 -27.10
CA ALA A 125 -3.08 -11.22 -28.24
C ALA A 125 -2.74 -9.74 -28.44
N SER A 126 -2.65 -8.98 -27.34
CA SER A 126 -2.23 -7.57 -27.35
C SER A 126 -0.79 -7.42 -27.86
N THR A 127 0.14 -8.24 -27.35
CA THR A 127 1.54 -8.25 -27.78
C THR A 127 1.67 -8.59 -29.27
N ALA A 128 0.90 -9.56 -29.78
CA ALA A 128 0.88 -9.91 -31.19
C ALA A 128 0.36 -8.75 -32.07
N PHE A 129 -0.68 -8.05 -31.62
CA PHE A 129 -1.19 -6.86 -32.30
C PHE A 129 -0.16 -5.73 -32.34
N ILE A 130 0.56 -5.50 -31.23
CA ILE A 130 1.63 -4.49 -31.15
C ILE A 130 2.79 -4.85 -32.10
N LEU A 131 3.20 -6.11 -32.14
CA LEU A 131 4.22 -6.61 -33.08
C LEU A 131 3.80 -6.42 -34.54
N TRP A 132 2.54 -6.74 -34.85
CA TRP A 132 1.99 -6.50 -36.19
C TRP A 132 1.98 -5.01 -36.55
N ALA A 133 1.56 -4.14 -35.63
CA ALA A 133 1.57 -2.71 -35.85
C ALA A 133 3.00 -2.15 -36.07
N ALA A 134 3.97 -2.64 -35.29
CA ALA A 134 5.38 -2.32 -35.47
C ALA A 134 5.90 -2.75 -36.84
N TYR A 135 5.57 -3.98 -37.27
CA TYR A 135 5.92 -4.48 -38.61
C TYR A 135 5.33 -3.64 -39.74
N ARG A 136 4.15 -3.03 -39.51
CA ARG A 136 3.49 -2.10 -40.45
C ARG A 136 4.02 -0.66 -40.37
N GLY A 137 5.05 -0.40 -39.57
CA GLY A 137 5.65 0.92 -39.41
C GLY A 137 4.76 1.92 -38.66
N ARG A 138 3.84 1.46 -37.80
CA ARG A 138 2.94 2.32 -37.02
C ARG A 138 3.55 2.87 -35.73
N LEU A 139 4.67 2.31 -35.29
CA LEU A 139 5.40 2.78 -34.11
C LEU A 139 6.67 3.47 -34.56
N VAL A 140 7.00 4.58 -33.88
CA VAL A 140 8.16 5.41 -34.21
C VAL A 140 9.37 5.04 -33.37
N THR A 141 10.56 5.20 -33.95
CA THR A 141 11.82 5.08 -33.21
C THR A 141 12.04 6.29 -32.29
N LEU A 142 13.04 6.22 -31.40
CA LEU A 142 13.38 7.34 -30.51
C LEU A 142 13.82 8.58 -31.29
N ASP A 143 14.51 8.38 -32.42
CA ASP A 143 15.04 9.47 -33.26
C ASP A 143 13.94 10.16 -34.08
N GLU A 144 12.88 9.43 -34.40
CA GLU A 144 11.72 9.93 -35.16
C GLU A 144 10.61 10.48 -34.26
N SER A 145 10.71 10.28 -32.94
CA SER A 145 9.70 10.70 -31.98
C SER A 145 9.73 12.20 -31.74
N SER A 146 8.55 12.77 -31.48
CA SER A 146 8.45 14.17 -31.05
C SER A 146 9.07 14.38 -29.66
N THR A 147 9.80 15.49 -29.49
CA THR A 147 10.39 15.89 -28.20
C THR A 147 9.36 15.97 -27.06
N PRO A 148 8.14 16.51 -27.26
CA PRO A 148 7.13 16.54 -26.21
C PRO A 148 6.70 15.15 -25.74
N ALA A 149 6.58 14.17 -26.66
CA ALA A 149 6.24 12.80 -26.30
C ALA A 149 7.35 12.16 -25.46
N LEU A 150 8.62 12.37 -25.82
CA LEU A 150 9.77 11.88 -25.05
C LEU A 150 9.83 12.50 -23.65
N ILE A 151 9.59 13.81 -23.53
CA ILE A 151 9.51 14.50 -22.24
C ILE A 151 8.37 13.94 -21.39
N ALA A 152 7.18 13.74 -21.98
CA ALA A 152 6.03 13.19 -21.26
C ALA A 152 6.28 11.76 -20.76
N VAL A 153 6.87 10.89 -21.59
CA VAL A 153 7.28 9.54 -21.19
C VAL A 153 8.31 9.61 -20.07
N GLY A 154 9.37 10.42 -20.23
CA GLY A 154 10.41 10.58 -19.21
C GLY A 154 9.83 11.06 -17.88
N ALA A 155 8.95 12.08 -17.90
CA ALA A 155 8.29 12.60 -16.71
C ALA A 155 7.38 11.54 -16.06
N ALA A 156 6.59 10.81 -16.83
CA ALA A 156 5.71 9.75 -16.31
C ALA A 156 6.51 8.63 -15.63
N LEU A 157 7.61 8.19 -16.26
CA LEU A 157 8.49 7.16 -15.70
C LEU A 157 9.25 7.66 -14.47
N LEU A 158 9.69 8.92 -14.44
CA LEU A 158 10.33 9.53 -13.27
C LEU A 158 9.35 9.68 -12.09
N LEU A 159 8.12 10.12 -12.35
CA LEU A 159 7.07 10.19 -11.32
C LEU A 159 6.76 8.80 -10.77
N TYR A 160 6.67 7.80 -11.64
CA TYR A 160 6.46 6.42 -11.23
C TYR A 160 7.65 5.85 -10.43
N ALA A 161 8.88 6.12 -10.85
CA ALA A 161 10.09 5.74 -10.12
C ALA A 161 10.16 6.44 -8.75
N GLY A 162 9.81 7.73 -8.67
CA GLY A 162 9.69 8.47 -7.42
C GLY A 162 8.61 7.91 -6.50
N TYR A 163 7.46 7.51 -7.06
CA TYR A 163 6.40 6.82 -6.33
C TYR A 163 6.87 5.48 -5.76
N LEU A 164 7.53 4.64 -6.57
CA LEU A 164 8.12 3.37 -6.12
C LEU A 164 9.20 3.59 -5.07
N ALA A 165 10.12 4.54 -5.29
CA ALA A 165 11.18 4.85 -4.36
C ALA A 165 10.60 5.32 -3.03
N ARG A 166 9.61 6.23 -3.05
CA ARG A 166 8.90 6.66 -1.85
C ARG A 166 8.21 5.48 -1.15
N ALA A 167 7.50 4.62 -1.89
CA ALA A 167 6.77 3.50 -1.31
C ALA A 167 7.68 2.41 -0.73
N LEU A 168 8.84 2.15 -1.37
CA LEU A 168 9.84 1.20 -0.88
C LEU A 168 10.70 1.79 0.23
N TRP A 169 10.92 3.11 0.23
CA TRP A 169 11.61 3.84 1.30
C TRP A 169 10.75 3.98 2.55
N TRP A 170 9.42 4.03 2.38
CA TRP A 170 8.46 3.68 3.41
C TRP A 170 8.50 2.19 3.71
N SER A 171 9.63 1.76 4.28
CA SER A 171 9.60 0.60 5.15
C SER A 171 8.85 1.04 6.41
N PRO A 172 7.83 0.30 6.88
CA PRO A 172 7.44 0.38 8.28
C PRO A 172 8.72 0.08 9.05
N ARG A 173 9.34 1.13 9.60
CA ARG A 173 10.47 0.99 10.51
C ARG A 173 10.00 -0.06 11.50
N LYS A 174 10.68 -1.22 11.53
CA LYS A 174 10.43 -2.27 12.53
C LYS A 174 10.18 -1.55 13.84
N GLY A 175 8.93 -1.53 14.29
CA GLY A 175 8.63 -1.12 15.65
C GLY A 175 9.49 -2.05 16.48
N SER A 176 10.55 -1.51 17.10
CA SER A 176 11.22 -2.25 18.13
C SER A 176 10.17 -2.40 19.20
N GLY A 177 9.65 -3.63 19.31
CA GLY A 177 9.05 -4.08 20.55
C GLY A 177 9.97 -3.63 21.67
N SER A 178 9.38 -2.96 22.64
CA SER A 178 9.98 -2.69 23.94
C SER A 178 10.16 -4.04 24.66
N ALA A 179 11.17 -4.79 24.24
CA ALA A 179 11.66 -5.97 24.92
C ALA A 179 13.17 -5.81 25.04
N GLY A 180 13.61 -5.30 26.19
CA GLY A 180 15.02 -5.27 26.56
C GLY A 180 15.50 -3.92 27.05
N GLY A 181 15.06 -3.51 28.24
CA GLY A 181 16.00 -2.82 29.11
C GLY A 181 17.24 -3.70 29.28
N LEU A 182 18.42 -3.07 29.25
CA LEU A 182 19.77 -3.67 29.28
C LEU A 182 20.34 -4.02 27.90
N LEU A 183 20.89 -3.02 27.19
CA LEU A 183 22.24 -3.04 26.61
C LEU A 183 22.46 -1.79 25.72
N GLY A 184 23.42 -0.96 26.13
CA GLY A 184 24.22 -0.11 25.24
C GLY A 184 23.50 0.99 24.46
N ALA A 185 23.55 2.22 24.98
CA ALA A 185 23.39 3.41 24.17
C ALA A 185 24.37 3.39 22.98
N MET A 186 23.85 3.53 21.76
CA MET A 186 24.60 4.04 20.61
C MET A 186 23.74 5.10 19.90
N PRO A 187 24.34 6.23 19.49
CA PRO A 187 23.65 7.41 19.01
C PRO A 187 23.40 7.35 17.50
N ASP A 188 22.54 8.25 17.01
CA ASP A 188 22.24 8.58 15.61
C ASP A 188 20.85 8.15 15.09
N ASP A 189 19.83 8.17 15.96
CA ASP A 189 18.46 8.44 15.52
C ASP A 189 18.26 9.96 15.41
N GLU A 190 18.15 10.50 14.20
CA GLU A 190 17.46 11.79 14.08
C GLU A 190 16.00 11.57 14.51
N PRO A 191 15.52 12.29 15.52
CA PRO A 191 14.20 12.05 16.07
C PRO A 191 13.15 12.35 15.00
N GLY A 192 12.28 11.36 14.72
CA GLY A 192 11.04 11.62 14.00
C GLY A 192 10.32 12.79 14.66
N LEU A 193 9.66 13.62 13.85
CA LEU A 193 8.98 14.79 14.39
C LEU A 193 7.97 14.34 15.45
N PRO A 194 7.86 15.08 16.57
CA PRO A 194 7.07 14.65 17.70
C PRO A 194 5.61 14.39 17.29
N PRO A 195 5.05 13.20 17.62
CA PRO A 195 3.69 12.81 17.21
C PRO A 195 2.61 13.72 17.81
N HIS A 196 2.80 14.18 19.05
CA HIS A 196 1.86 15.04 19.77
C HIS A 196 1.67 16.44 19.14
N GLU A 197 2.54 16.84 18.21
CA GLU A 197 2.39 18.10 17.46
C GLU A 197 1.49 17.96 16.21
N SER A 198 1.01 16.75 15.90
CA SER A 198 0.10 16.52 14.77
C SER A 198 -1.23 17.25 14.93
N LYS A 199 -1.78 17.75 13.82
CA LYS A 199 -3.14 18.31 13.77
C LYS A 199 -4.22 17.26 13.46
N ARG A 200 -3.82 16.02 13.18
CA ARG A 200 -4.71 14.91 12.80
C ARG A 200 -4.51 13.77 13.78
N ILE A 201 -5.39 13.69 14.76
CA ILE A 201 -5.28 12.75 15.87
C ILE A 201 -6.39 11.71 15.76
N LYS A 202 -6.04 10.44 15.89
CA LYS A 202 -6.98 9.33 15.99
C LYS A 202 -7.00 8.81 17.42
N VAL A 203 -8.19 8.65 17.99
CA VAL A 203 -8.40 7.91 19.24
C VAL A 203 -8.53 6.43 18.88
N MET A 204 -7.58 5.63 19.33
CA MET A 204 -7.52 4.20 19.05
C MET A 204 -6.75 3.50 20.16
N ALA A 205 -7.32 2.40 20.67
CA ALA A 205 -6.61 1.50 21.55
C ALA A 205 -5.89 0.46 20.69
N ASP A 206 -4.63 0.21 21.03
CA ASP A 206 -3.82 -0.87 20.48
C ASP A 206 -2.96 -1.43 21.61
N TYR A 207 -2.57 -2.69 21.50
CA TYR A 207 -1.93 -3.41 22.60
C TYR A 207 -0.61 -2.71 23.00
N ARG A 208 -0.54 -2.25 24.25
CA ARG A 208 0.59 -1.53 24.85
C ARG A 208 0.97 -0.24 24.12
N CYS A 209 -0.01 0.43 23.53
CA CYS A 209 0.14 1.75 22.94
C CYS A 209 -0.68 2.79 23.70
N ASP A 210 -0.24 4.04 23.63
CA ASP A 210 -1.03 5.17 24.14
C ASP A 210 -2.32 5.38 23.30
N PRO A 211 -3.39 5.91 23.90
CA PRO A 211 -4.71 6.02 23.26
C PRO A 211 -4.81 7.02 22.10
N LEU A 212 -3.82 7.92 21.93
CA LEU A 212 -3.83 8.94 20.88
C LEU A 212 -2.79 8.63 19.81
N TRP A 213 -3.18 8.80 18.55
CA TRP A 213 -2.33 8.49 17.39
C TRP A 213 -2.25 9.67 16.44
N ALA A 214 -1.04 10.06 16.08
CA ALA A 214 -0.81 11.00 14.99
C ALA A 214 -1.02 10.30 13.64
N LEU A 215 -1.76 10.96 12.74
CA LEU A 215 -2.02 10.46 11.38
C LEU A 215 -1.17 11.14 10.30
N ASP A 216 -0.38 12.14 10.68
CA ASP A 216 0.55 12.80 9.74
C ASP A 216 1.70 11.85 9.41
N GLU A 217 2.03 11.78 8.12
CA GLU A 217 2.99 10.83 7.56
C GLU A 217 4.41 10.90 8.16
N ASP A 218 4.82 12.09 8.56
CA ASP A 218 6.13 12.41 9.15
C ASP A 218 6.15 12.36 10.69
N ARG A 219 4.98 12.17 11.31
CA ARG A 219 4.75 12.21 12.76
C ARG A 219 3.98 10.98 13.27
N TYR A 220 3.80 9.96 12.43
CA TYR A 220 2.93 8.82 12.72
C TYR A 220 3.40 8.04 13.95
N GLY A 221 2.49 7.78 14.89
CA GLY A 221 2.75 7.01 16.10
C GLY A 221 1.76 7.31 17.22
N CYS A 222 1.72 6.43 18.22
CA CYS A 222 0.96 6.66 19.45
C CYS A 222 1.69 7.66 20.36
N PHE A 223 0.94 8.41 21.16
CA PHE A 223 1.50 9.31 22.16
C PHE A 223 0.52 9.52 23.32
N ALA A 224 1.07 9.80 24.49
CA ALA A 224 0.31 9.94 25.72
C ALA A 224 -0.57 11.21 25.70
N PRO A 225 -1.81 11.16 26.23
CA PRO A 225 -2.67 12.34 26.34
C PRO A 225 -2.05 13.52 27.09
N GLU A 226 -1.12 13.26 28.02
CA GLU A 226 -0.36 14.25 28.78
C GLU A 226 0.53 15.14 27.91
N MET A 227 0.84 14.71 26.68
CA MET A 227 1.69 15.47 25.76
C MET A 227 0.95 16.59 25.05
N ILE A 228 -0.37 16.69 25.23
CA ILE A 228 -1.21 17.78 24.70
C ILE A 228 -2.07 18.37 25.82
N ASP A 229 -2.41 19.66 25.68
CA ASP A 229 -3.24 20.34 26.67
C ASP A 229 -4.68 19.80 26.65
N LEU A 230 -4.98 18.86 27.55
CA LEU A 230 -6.31 18.31 27.83
C LEU A 230 -6.66 18.46 29.31
N SER A 231 -7.96 18.37 29.61
CA SER A 231 -8.42 18.33 30.99
C SER A 231 -7.90 17.07 31.71
N PRO A 232 -7.54 17.17 33.01
CA PRO A 232 -7.08 15.99 33.77
C PRO A 232 -8.09 14.84 33.77
N ALA A 233 -9.38 15.16 33.69
CA ALA A 233 -10.45 14.17 33.60
C ALA A 233 -10.41 13.40 32.26
N LEU A 234 -10.31 14.11 31.13
CA LEU A 234 -10.24 13.46 29.82
C LEU A 234 -8.96 12.65 29.65
N THR A 235 -7.82 13.16 30.13
CA THR A 235 -6.56 12.43 30.15
C THR A 235 -6.68 11.12 30.93
N ALA A 236 -7.24 11.16 32.14
CA ALA A 236 -7.46 9.97 32.96
C ALA A 236 -8.39 8.96 32.27
N ASP A 237 -9.48 9.43 31.66
CA ASP A 237 -10.44 8.55 30.99
C ASP A 237 -9.87 7.89 29.72
N LEU A 238 -9.05 8.62 28.94
CA LEU A 238 -8.35 8.08 27.77
C LEU A 238 -7.35 6.99 28.17
N ASN A 239 -6.55 7.24 29.22
CA ASN A 239 -5.58 6.28 29.70
C ASN A 239 -6.25 5.05 30.30
N ALA A 240 -7.30 5.23 31.12
CA ALA A 240 -8.07 4.11 31.66
C ALA A 240 -8.67 3.25 30.55
N TRP A 241 -9.23 3.88 29.51
CA TRP A 241 -9.79 3.18 28.36
C TRP A 241 -8.74 2.37 27.57
N ALA A 242 -7.52 2.88 27.41
CA ALA A 242 -6.42 2.11 26.81
C ALA A 242 -5.97 0.94 27.70
N VAL A 243 -5.87 1.16 29.02
CA VAL A 243 -5.52 0.10 29.98
C VAL A 243 -6.56 -1.02 29.99
N ASP A 244 -7.85 -0.68 29.90
CA ASP A 244 -8.92 -1.66 29.80
C ASP A 244 -8.75 -2.56 28.56
N TYR A 245 -8.32 -1.97 27.43
CA TYR A 245 -8.01 -2.73 26.22
C TYR A 245 -6.84 -3.68 26.41
N ASP A 246 -5.73 -3.21 27.01
CA ASP A 246 -4.55 -4.03 27.26
C ASP A 246 -4.84 -5.20 28.21
N THR A 247 -5.65 -4.96 29.23
CA THR A 247 -6.06 -5.99 30.20
C THR A 247 -7.09 -6.97 29.65
N SER A 248 -7.64 -6.71 28.46
CA SER A 248 -8.51 -7.65 27.76
C SER A 248 -7.78 -8.87 27.21
N PHE A 249 -6.46 -8.79 27.03
CA PHE A 249 -5.66 -9.87 26.45
C PHE A 249 -5.15 -10.82 27.52
N ASP A 250 -5.01 -12.09 27.16
CA ASP A 250 -4.36 -13.06 28.02
C ASP A 250 -2.89 -12.68 28.23
N ALA A 251 -2.45 -12.65 29.50
CA ALA A 251 -1.08 -12.28 29.86
C ALA A 251 -0.05 -13.32 29.41
N ASP A 252 -0.46 -14.58 29.28
CA ASP A 252 0.39 -15.69 28.84
C ASP A 252 0.30 -15.91 27.31
N ASP A 253 -0.79 -15.48 26.66
CA ASP A 253 -0.97 -15.49 25.20
C ASP A 253 -1.68 -14.21 24.68
N PRO A 254 -0.93 -13.12 24.41
CA PRO A 254 -1.50 -11.82 24.04
C PRO A 254 -2.15 -11.79 22.65
N VAL A 255 -2.14 -12.91 21.91
CA VAL A 255 -2.87 -13.05 20.64
C VAL A 255 -4.36 -13.32 20.91
N VAL A 256 -4.70 -13.82 22.10
CA VAL A 256 -6.07 -14.15 22.50
C VAL A 256 -6.65 -13.02 23.33
N SER A 257 -7.64 -12.30 22.76
CA SER A 257 -8.49 -11.43 23.56
C SER A 257 -9.51 -12.27 24.34
N GLN A 258 -9.69 -11.94 25.60
CA GLN A 258 -10.68 -12.55 26.51
C GLN A 258 -12.05 -11.87 26.39
N TRP A 259 -12.16 -10.78 25.62
CA TRP A 259 -13.42 -10.08 25.40
C TRP A 259 -14.32 -10.80 24.40
N SER A 260 -15.60 -10.81 24.73
CA SER A 260 -16.67 -11.09 23.79
C SER A 260 -16.80 -9.99 22.73
N LYS A 261 -17.51 -10.30 21.64
CA LYS A 261 -17.80 -9.31 20.58
C LYS A 261 -18.54 -8.11 21.14
N GLU A 262 -19.46 -8.32 22.08
CA GLU A 262 -20.24 -7.28 22.73
C GLU A 262 -19.36 -6.36 23.58
N GLN A 263 -18.34 -6.90 24.26
CA GLN A 263 -17.38 -6.11 25.03
C GLN A 263 -16.49 -5.25 24.12
N HIS A 264 -16.03 -5.79 22.98
CA HIS A 264 -15.31 -5.00 21.98
C HIS A 264 -16.16 -3.86 21.42
N GLN A 265 -17.45 -4.10 21.15
CA GLN A 265 -18.36 -3.06 20.68
C GLN A 265 -18.61 -1.97 21.72
N ALA A 266 -18.79 -2.36 23.00
CA ALA A 266 -18.96 -1.41 24.09
C ALA A 266 -17.70 -0.54 24.28
N HIS A 267 -16.52 -1.16 24.20
CA HIS A 267 -15.24 -0.44 24.29
C HIS A 267 -15.02 0.52 23.11
N ALA A 268 -15.36 0.11 21.88
CA ALA A 268 -15.30 0.98 20.70
C ALA A 268 -16.25 2.19 20.85
N LEU A 269 -17.46 1.97 21.38
CA LEU A 269 -18.41 3.06 21.65
C LEU A 269 -17.88 4.06 22.67
N GLN A 270 -17.24 3.56 23.74
CA GLN A 270 -16.57 4.42 24.73
C GLN A 270 -15.44 5.23 24.10
N GLY A 271 -14.61 4.61 23.25
CA GLY A 271 -13.56 5.30 22.48
C GLY A 271 -14.12 6.44 21.63
N ARG A 272 -15.28 6.23 20.99
CA ARG A 272 -15.97 7.28 20.22
C ARG A 272 -16.45 8.43 21.11
N GLN A 273 -17.02 8.15 22.27
CA GLN A 273 -17.43 9.18 23.22
C GLN A 273 -16.24 10.02 23.72
N LEU A 274 -15.10 9.37 23.95
CA LEU A 274 -13.85 10.04 24.32
C LEU A 274 -13.32 10.91 23.17
N ALA A 275 -13.40 10.45 21.92
CA ALA A 275 -13.02 11.23 20.75
C ALA A 275 -13.87 12.49 20.58
N VAL A 276 -15.18 12.41 20.83
CA VAL A 276 -16.05 13.61 20.82
C VAL A 276 -15.61 14.60 21.89
N ARG A 277 -15.34 14.14 23.11
CA ARG A 277 -14.84 15.00 24.20
C ARG A 277 -13.51 15.64 23.84
N LEU A 278 -12.59 14.88 23.26
CA LEU A 278 -11.33 15.38 22.73
C LEU A 278 -11.57 16.48 21.69
N LYS A 279 -12.48 16.28 20.75
CA LYS A 279 -12.82 17.29 19.74
C LYS A 279 -13.44 18.56 20.34
N ARG A 280 -14.21 18.43 21.42
CA ARG A 280 -14.79 19.58 22.15
C ARG A 280 -13.73 20.37 22.91
N GLU A 281 -12.78 19.71 23.57
CA GLU A 281 -11.69 20.38 24.28
C GLU A 281 -10.65 20.96 23.32
N ARG A 282 -10.44 20.31 22.17
CA ARG A 282 -9.47 20.69 21.14
C ARG A 282 -10.12 20.85 19.77
N PRO A 283 -10.90 21.94 19.58
CA PRO A 283 -11.56 22.20 18.30
C PRO A 283 -10.56 22.44 17.16
N ASP A 284 -9.32 22.82 17.47
CA ASP A 284 -8.23 23.04 16.51
C ASP A 284 -7.67 21.75 15.87
N LEU A 285 -8.00 20.58 16.41
CA LEU A 285 -7.51 19.29 15.94
C LEU A 285 -8.56 18.58 15.09
N MET A 286 -8.13 17.92 14.01
CA MET A 286 -8.96 16.93 13.33
C MET A 286 -8.92 15.63 14.12
N VAL A 287 -10.06 15.16 14.61
CA VAL A 287 -10.14 13.99 15.46
C VAL A 287 -10.79 12.84 14.70
N TYR A 288 -10.23 11.65 14.82
CA TYR A 288 -10.71 10.45 14.14
C TYR A 288 -10.88 9.29 15.11
N VAL A 289 -11.68 8.29 14.73
CA VAL A 289 -11.82 7.00 15.42
C VAL A 289 -11.64 5.85 14.43
N MET A 290 -11.31 4.67 14.95
CA MET A 290 -11.35 3.42 14.17
C MET A 290 -12.73 2.79 14.31
N ASP A 291 -13.48 2.79 13.21
CA ASP A 291 -14.72 2.03 13.05
C ASP A 291 -14.41 0.66 12.44
N THR A 292 -15.01 -0.41 12.95
CA THR A 292 -14.72 -1.79 12.53
C THR A 292 -15.18 -2.10 11.12
N ASP A 293 -16.22 -1.41 10.61
CA ASP A 293 -16.81 -1.68 9.30
C ASP A 293 -16.33 -0.68 8.23
N ILE A 294 -16.04 0.56 8.64
CA ILE A 294 -15.75 1.68 7.72
C ILE A 294 -14.26 2.07 7.74
N GLY A 295 -13.53 1.74 8.81
CA GLY A 295 -12.13 2.15 9.00
C GLY A 295 -12.02 3.49 9.72
N VAL A 296 -11.11 4.37 9.28
CA VAL A 296 -10.87 5.65 9.97
C VAL A 296 -11.96 6.67 9.64
N VAL A 297 -12.71 7.11 10.65
CA VAL A 297 -13.84 8.05 10.52
C VAL A 297 -13.54 9.32 11.30
N GLU A 298 -13.77 10.49 10.69
CA GLU A 298 -13.64 11.78 11.37
C GLU A 298 -14.79 11.97 12.37
N VAL A 299 -14.48 12.56 13.52
CA VAL A 299 -15.43 12.84 14.60
C VAL A 299 -15.68 14.34 14.68
N HIS A 300 -16.95 14.72 14.68
CA HIS A 300 -17.38 16.10 14.88
C HIS A 300 -17.83 16.38 16.33
N ALA A 301 -17.72 17.63 16.77
CA ALA A 301 -17.98 18.01 18.18
C ALA A 301 -19.47 17.89 18.58
N ASP A 302 -20.35 17.94 17.60
CA ASP A 302 -21.80 17.84 17.66
C ASP A 302 -22.31 16.39 17.59
N GLU A 303 -21.42 15.41 17.40
CA GLU A 303 -21.78 14.00 17.57
C GLU A 303 -21.99 13.72 19.05
N ILE A 304 -23.23 13.78 19.51
CA ILE A 304 -23.92 13.07 20.61
C ILE A 304 -25.30 13.70 20.74
#